data_AF-A0A380AVE0-F1
#
_entry.id   AF-A0A380AVE0-F1
#
_cell.length_a   1.000
_cell.length_b   1.000
_cell.length_c   1.000
_cell.angle_alpha   90.00
_cell.angle_beta   90.00
_cell.angle_gamma   90.00
#
_symmetry.space_group_name_H-M   'P 1'
#
loop_
_entity.id
_entity.type
_entity.pdbx_description
1 polymer ?
#
loop_
_entity_poly.entity_id
_entity_poly.type
_entity_poly.pdbx_seq_one_letter_code
_entity_poly.pdbx_strand_id
1 'polypeptide(L)' 'MNAYELQALRHIFAMTIDECATWIAQTGDSESWRQWENGKCAIPDCVVEQLGNDSNLLIVFYVQIMPDDLVMQLHRF' A
#
# COMPACT_ATOMS: atom_id res chain seq x y z
N MET A 1 -0.77 -8.47 -11.02
CA MET A 1 -0.24 -7.18 -10.57
C MET A 1 1.29 -7.22 -10.72
N ASN A 2 1.91 -6.19 -11.30
CA ASN A 2 3.35 -6.12 -11.56
C ASN A 2 4.07 -5.21 -10.53
N ALA A 3 5.39 -5.36 -10.41
CA ALA A 3 6.23 -4.54 -9.53
C ALA A 3 6.03 -3.02 -9.74
N TYR A 4 5.90 -2.59 -11.00
CA TYR A 4 5.62 -1.20 -11.37
C TYR A 4 4.24 -0.72 -10.91
N GLU A 5 3.23 -1.59 -10.93
CA GLU A 5 1.89 -1.24 -10.45
C GLU A 5 1.89 -1.05 -8.93
N LEU A 6 2.64 -1.89 -8.21
CA LEU A 6 2.83 -1.81 -6.77
C LEU A 6 3.56 -0.50 -6.37
N GLN A 7 4.61 -0.16 -7.11
CA GLN A 7 5.34 1.09 -6.94
C GLN A 7 4.46 2.31 -7.26
N ALA A 8 3.68 2.25 -8.33
CA ALA A 8 2.72 3.31 -8.68
C ALA A 8 1.67 3.49 -7.58
N LEU A 9 1.14 2.40 -7.02
CA LEU A 9 0.21 2.42 -5.89
C LEU A 9 0.84 3.16 -4.70
N ARG A 10 2.06 2.80 -4.31
CA ARG A 10 2.78 3.45 -3.20
C ARG A 10 2.98 4.96 -3.44
N HIS A 11 3.31 5.36 -4.66
CA HIS A 11 3.47 6.77 -5.02
C HIS A 11 2.14 7.54 -5.06
N ILE A 12 1.05 6.90 -5.51
CA ILE A 12 -0.29 7.51 -5.55
C ILE A 12 -0.80 7.78 -4.13
N PHE A 13 -0.58 6.84 -3.20
CA PHE A 13 -1.05 6.96 -1.82
C PHE A 13 -0.03 7.58 -0.86
N ALA A 14 1.15 7.99 -1.35
CA ALA A 14 2.25 8.55 -0.56
C ALA A 14 2.65 7.69 0.67
N MET A 15 2.52 6.36 0.56
CA MET A 15 2.80 5.44 1.67
C MET A 15 4.25 4.97 1.72
N THR A 16 4.65 4.49 2.90
CA THR A 16 5.92 3.79 3.09
C THR A 16 5.79 2.29 2.82
N ILE A 17 6.93 1.64 2.51
CA ILE A 17 7.01 0.18 2.31
C ILE A 17 6.53 -0.59 3.55
N ASP A 18 6.78 -0.06 4.73
CA ASP A 18 6.41 -0.67 6.01
C ASP A 18 4.90 -0.70 6.23
N GLU A 19 4.23 0.42 5.93
CA GLU A 19 2.77 0.49 5.97
C GLU A 19 2.13 -0.44 4.94
N CYS A 20 2.68 -0.50 3.74
CA CYS A 20 2.19 -1.44 2.75
C CYS A 20 2.39 -2.91 3.20
N ALA A 21 3.54 -3.26 3.77
CA ALA A 21 3.77 -4.60 4.30
C ALA A 21 2.84 -4.96 5.48
N THR A 22 2.52 -3.97 6.31
CA THR A 22 1.65 -4.15 7.48
C THR A 22 0.18 -4.22 7.11
N TRP A 23 -0.30 -3.28 6.30
CA TRP A 23 -1.73 -3.13 6.02
C TRP A 23 -2.19 -3.90 4.79
N ILE A 24 -1.34 -3.99 3.76
CA ILE A 24 -1.68 -4.65 2.50
C ILE A 24 -1.25 -6.11 2.57
N ALA A 25 0.03 -6.37 2.83
CA ALA A 25 0.54 -7.74 2.84
C ALA A 25 0.16 -8.50 4.13
N GLN A 26 -0.19 -7.78 5.21
CA GLN A 26 -0.44 -8.33 6.55
C GLN A 26 0.68 -9.25 7.06
N THR A 27 1.87 -9.17 6.46
CA THR A 27 3.06 -9.90 6.86
C THR A 27 3.84 -9.09 7.89
N GLY A 28 3.75 -7.75 7.85
CA GLY A 28 4.61 -6.85 8.61
C GLY A 28 6.07 -6.85 8.13
N ASP A 29 6.40 -7.63 7.11
CA ASP A 29 7.74 -7.78 6.57
C ASP A 29 7.96 -6.83 5.40
N SER A 30 8.54 -5.66 5.69
CA SER A 30 8.95 -4.67 4.68
C SER A 30 9.98 -5.22 3.69
N GLU A 31 10.73 -6.26 4.05
CA GLU A 31 11.68 -6.92 3.16
C GLU A 31 10.99 -7.67 2.02
N SER A 32 9.90 -8.39 2.30
CA SER A 32 9.08 -9.08 1.29
C SER A 32 8.50 -8.10 0.29
N TRP A 33 7.95 -6.99 0.77
CA TRP A 33 7.43 -5.92 -0.08
C TRP A 33 8.53 -5.29 -0.96
N ARG A 34 9.69 -5.02 -0.36
CA ARG A 34 10.85 -4.48 -1.09
C ARG A 34 11.32 -5.44 -2.19
N GLN A 35 11.25 -6.76 -1.96
CA GLN A 35 11.59 -7.75 -2.99
C GLN A 35 10.61 -7.75 -4.16
N TRP A 36 9.31 -7.53 -3.91
CA TRP A 36 8.31 -7.36 -4.97
C TRP A 36 8.50 -6.06 -5.75
N GLU A 37 8.76 -4.95 -5.07
CA GLU A 37 8.96 -3.63 -5.70
C GLU A 37 10.24 -3.60 -6.56
N ASN A 38 11.29 -4.32 -6.15
CA ASN A 38 12.51 -4.49 -6.93
C ASN A 38 12.39 -5.57 -8.03
N GLY A 39 11.24 -6.22 -8.18
CA GLY A 39 11.04 -7.30 -9.14
C GLY A 39 11.91 -8.55 -8.89
N LYS A 40 12.42 -8.72 -7.67
CA LYS A 40 13.19 -9.93 -7.28
C LYS A 40 12.29 -11.14 -7.11
N CYS A 41 11.05 -10.93 -6.67
CA CYS A 41 10.05 -11.98 -6.46
C CYS A 41 8.70 -11.53 -7.03
N ALA A 42 7.89 -12.48 -7.48
CA ALA A 42 6.51 -12.21 -7.87
C ALA A 42 5.67 -11.87 -6.64
N ILE A 43 4.71 -10.96 -6.79
CA ILE A 43 3.75 -10.62 -5.75
C ILE A 43 2.84 -11.85 -5.56
N PRO A 44 2.68 -12.37 -4.34
CA PRO A 44 1.84 -13.53 -4.11
C PRO A 44 0.38 -13.21 -4.41
N ASP A 45 -0.35 -14.19 -4.96
CA ASP A 45 -1.75 -14.02 -5.34
C ASP A 45 -2.64 -13.60 -4.16
N CYS A 46 -2.31 -14.01 -2.92
CA CYS A 46 -3.06 -13.57 -1.74
C CYS A 46 -3.05 -12.04 -1.54
N VAL A 47 -1.95 -11.36 -1.90
CA VAL A 47 -1.83 -9.88 -1.81
C VAL A 47 -2.58 -9.23 -2.95
N VAL A 48 -2.52 -9.82 -4.14
CA VAL A 48 -3.27 -9.35 -5.32
C VAL A 48 -4.78 -9.53 -5.10
N GLU A 49 -5.20 -10.65 -4.53
CA GLU A 49 -6.58 -10.91 -4.12
C GLU A 49 -7.01 -9.97 -3.01
N GLN A 50 -6.18 -9.66 -2.01
CA GLN A 50 -6.55 -8.66 -0.99
C GLN A 50 -6.75 -7.26 -1.57
N LEU A 51 -5.91 -6.85 -2.53
CA LEU A 51 -6.06 -5.56 -3.23
C LEU A 51 -7.26 -5.55 -4.20
N GLY A 52 -7.62 -6.70 -4.78
CA GLY A 52 -8.66 -6.81 -5.81
C GLY A 52 -10.04 -7.24 -5.31
N ASN A 53 -10.12 -8.05 -4.25
CA ASN A 53 -11.34 -8.72 -3.80
C ASN A 53 -12.08 -7.94 -2.71
N ASP A 54 -11.37 -7.17 -1.89
CA ASP A 54 -12.00 -6.27 -0.93
C ASP A 54 -12.12 -4.87 -1.53
N SER A 55 -13.14 -4.68 -2.37
CA SER A 55 -13.54 -3.34 -2.86
C SER A 55 -13.88 -2.39 -1.71
N ASN A 56 -14.23 -2.93 -0.53
CA ASN A 56 -14.36 -2.18 0.71
C ASN A 56 -13.00 -1.79 1.31
N LEU A 57 -11.92 -2.56 1.14
CA LEU A 57 -10.58 -2.15 1.57
C LEU A 57 -10.01 -1.06 0.65
N LEU A 58 -10.29 -1.02 -0.66
CA LEU A 58 -9.90 0.13 -1.49
C LEU A 58 -10.60 1.44 -1.06
N ILE A 59 -11.87 1.36 -0.63
CA ILE A 59 -12.63 2.51 -0.10
C ILE A 59 -12.16 2.88 1.30
N VAL A 60 -11.95 1.90 2.18
CA VAL A 60 -11.40 2.13 3.51
C VAL A 60 -9.97 2.62 3.39
N PHE A 61 -9.13 2.13 2.49
CA PHE A 61 -7.81 2.66 2.21
C PHE A 61 -7.86 4.08 1.65
N TYR A 62 -8.81 4.41 0.78
CA TYR A 62 -9.02 5.80 0.38
C TYR A 62 -9.43 6.72 1.56
N VAL A 63 -10.07 6.18 2.60
CA VAL A 63 -10.58 6.95 3.76
C VAL A 63 -9.70 6.83 5.02
N GLN A 64 -8.82 5.82 5.09
CA GLN A 64 -8.05 5.40 6.27
C GLN A 64 -6.53 5.45 6.01
N ILE A 65 -6.08 5.25 4.76
CA ILE A 65 -4.69 5.54 4.35
C ILE A 65 -4.53 7.00 3.99
N MET A 66 -5.55 7.71 3.45
CA MET A 66 -5.43 9.15 3.32
C MET A 66 -5.31 9.70 4.74
N PRO A 67 -4.09 10.09 5.17
CA PRO A 67 -3.93 10.42 6.54
C PRO A 67 -4.55 11.80 6.70
N ASP A 68 -5.23 11.99 7.81
CA ASP A 68 -5.59 13.30 8.32
C ASP A 68 -4.34 14.22 8.42
N ASP A 69 -3.10 13.74 8.19
CA ASP A 69 -1.89 14.56 8.05
C ASP A 69 -1.87 15.53 6.85
N LEU A 70 -2.60 15.28 5.75
CA LEU A 70 -2.84 16.30 4.72
C LEU A 70 -3.86 17.37 5.20
N VAL A 71 -4.66 17.07 6.22
CA VAL A 71 -5.60 18.00 6.88
C VAL A 71 -4.94 18.72 8.07
N MET A 72 -4.08 18.05 8.84
CA MET A 72 -3.31 18.61 9.95
C MET A 72 -2.27 19.63 9.47
N GLN A 73 -1.75 19.50 8.24
CA GLN A 73 -0.91 20.54 7.64
C GLN A 73 -1.68 21.79 7.19
N LEU A 74 -3.00 21.70 6.92
CA LEU A 74 -3.82 22.86 6.56
C LEU A 74 -4.37 23.61 7.78
N HIS A 75 -4.35 23.00 8.98
CA HIS A 75 -4.76 23.64 10.24
C HIS A 75 -3.64 24.41 10.95
N ARG A 76 -2.46 24.54 10.32
CA ARG A 76 -1.37 25.39 10.81
C ARG A 76 -1.25 26.65 9.95
N PHE A 77 -2.34 27.42 9.86
CA PHE A 77 -2.38 28.79 9.35
C PHE A 77 -3.29 29.66 10.22
#